data_AF-A0A9Q0VZH8-F1
#
_entry.id   AF-A0A9Q0VZH8-F1
#
_cell.length_a   1.000
_cell.length_b   1.000
_cell.length_c   1.000
_cell.angle_alpha   90.00
_cell.angle_beta   90.00
_cell.angle_gamma   90.00
#
_symmetry.space_group_name_H-M   'P 1'
#
loop_
_entity.id
_entity.type
_entity.pdbx_description
1 polymer ?
#
loop_
_entity_poly.entity_id
_entity_poly.type
_entity_poly.pdbx_seq_one_letter_code
_entity_poly.pdbx_strand_id
1 'polypeptide(L)' 'MEGGGTLSEIYQSAKKLLMRAQDGIERLERLENSTSSGGLDSPELSFAVKKDISQVLSLCADMDRLWRSVQAKPQRDLWR' A
#
# COMPACT_ATOMS: atom_id res chain seq x y z
N MET A 1 19.11 -6.48 -11.37
CA MET A 1 18.96 -6.31 -9.91
C MET A 1 17.55 -6.76 -9.57
N GLU A 2 17.37 -8.07 -9.39
CA GLU A 2 16.08 -8.73 -9.17
C GLU A 2 15.71 -8.60 -7.68
N GLY A 3 15.34 -7.39 -7.28
CA GLY A 3 14.90 -7.09 -5.93
C GLY A 3 13.40 -7.32 -5.82
N GLY A 4 13.01 -8.46 -5.28
CA GLY A 4 11.61 -8.76 -4.99
C GLY A 4 11.53 -10.10 -4.30
N GLY A 5 11.72 -10.08 -2.99
CA GLY A 5 11.62 -11.25 -2.12
C GLY A 5 10.32 -12.02 -2.34
N THR A 6 10.28 -13.23 -1.78
CA THR A 6 9.15 -14.15 -1.79
C THR A 6 7.79 -13.45 -1.63
N LEU A 7 6.70 -14.09 -2.08
CA LEU A 7 5.34 -13.54 -1.93
C LEU A 7 5.01 -13.08 -0.51
N SER A 8 5.55 -13.79 0.49
CA SER A 8 5.44 -13.40 1.90
C SER A 8 6.02 -12.01 2.15
N GLU A 9 7.19 -11.70 1.58
CA GLU A 9 7.84 -10.40 1.73
C GLU A 9 7.07 -9.27 1.05
N ILE A 10 6.51 -9.52 -0.14
CA ILE A 10 5.63 -8.56 -0.83
C ILE A 10 4.37 -8.32 -0.01
N TYR A 11 3.75 -9.38 0.51
CA TYR A 11 2.57 -9.28 1.35
C TYR A 11 2.84 -8.51 2.65
N GLN A 12 3.91 -8.83 3.38
CA GLN A 12 4.26 -8.14 4.62
C GLN A 12 4.57 -6.65 4.36
N SER A 13 5.25 -6.35 3.25
CA SER A 13 5.55 -4.97 2.84
C SER A 13 4.27 -4.20 2.50
N ALA A 14 3.38 -4.80 1.71
CA ALA A 14 2.10 -4.20 1.35
C ALA A 14 1.23 -3.97 2.59
N LYS A 15 1.17 -4.94 3.51
CA LYS A 15 0.44 -4.83 4.78
C LYS A 15 0.97 -3.68 5.62
N LYS A 16 2.29 -3.54 5.78
CA LYS A 16 2.90 -2.44 6.54
C LYS A 16 2.57 -1.07 5.93
N LEU A 17 2.67 -0.95 4.61
CA LEU A 17 2.34 0.30 3.91
C LEU A 17 0.85 0.64 3.99
N LEU A 18 -0.03 -0.36 3.89
CA LEU A 18 -1.47 -0.17 4.01
C LEU A 18 -1.86 0.35 5.40
N MET A 19 -1.31 -0.25 6.47
CA MET A 19 -1.53 0.24 7.84
C MET A 19 -1.04 1.68 8.01
N ARG A 20 0.11 2.04 7.42
CA ARG A 20 0.65 3.40 7.47
C ARG A 20 -0.21 4.40 6.68
N ALA A 21 -0.70 4.01 5.51
CA ALA A 21 -1.61 4.84 4.72
C ALA A 21 -2.93 5.07 5.46
N GLN A 22 -3.49 4.04 6.12
CA GLN A 22 -4.70 4.16 6.94
C GLN A 22 -4.52 5.14 8.10
N ASP A 23 -3.44 5.02 8.90
CA ASP A 23 -3.13 5.99 9.96
C ASP A 23 -3.01 7.42 9.42
N GLY A 24 -2.32 7.58 8.28
CA GLY A 24 -2.18 8.89 7.64
C GLY A 24 -3.51 9.49 7.17
N ILE A 25 -4.43 8.66 6.66
CA ILE A 25 -5.79 9.08 6.28
C ILE A 25 -6.57 9.52 7.52
N GLU A 26 -6.59 8.72 8.59
CA GLU A 26 -7.29 9.08 9.84
C GLU A 26 -6.78 10.42 10.41
N ARG A 27 -5.47 10.69 10.29
CA ARG A 27 -4.86 11.95 10.71
C ARG A 27 -5.25 13.13 9.83
N LEU A 28 -5.40 12.91 8.51
CA LEU A 28 -5.90 13.93 7.58
C LEU A 28 -7.37 14.25 7.87
N GLU A 29 -8.20 13.25 8.13
CA GLU A 29 -9.61 13.43 8.51
C GLU A 29 -9.71 14.25 9.81
N ARG A 30 -8.97 13.88 10.86
CA ARG A 30 -8.95 14.65 12.11
C ARG A 30 -8.49 16.08 11.93
N LEU A 31 -7.54 16.33 11.03
CA LEU A 31 -7.06 17.67 10.72
C LEU A 31 -8.16 18.51 10.07
N GLU A 32 -8.87 17.94 9.09
CA GLU A 32 -10.05 18.55 8.46
C GLU A 32 -11.15 18.86 9.48
N ASN A 33 -11.46 17.92 10.38
CA ASN A 33 -12.46 18.09 11.43
C ASN A 33 -12.07 19.12 12.51
N SER A 34 -10.77 19.28 12.79
CA SER A 34 -10.26 20.21 13.81
C SER A 34 -10.19 21.66 13.30
N THR A 35 -10.20 21.85 11.98
CA THR A 35 -10.13 23.17 11.34
C THR A 35 -11.48 23.87 11.25
N SER A 36 -11.94 24.43 12.37
CA SER A 36 -12.91 25.55 12.36
C SER A 36 -12.24 26.91 12.06
N SER A 37 -10.91 26.96 11.90
CA SER A 37 -10.13 28.21 11.83
C SER A 37 -8.89 28.13 10.91
N GLY A 38 -9.09 27.80 9.63
CA GLY A 38 -8.08 28.02 8.58
C GLY A 38 -7.02 26.92 8.50
N GLY A 39 -7.18 26.07 7.48
CA GLY A 39 -6.38 24.88 7.21
C GLY A 39 -4.89 25.15 7.06
N LEU A 40 -4.10 24.50 7.91
CA LEU A 40 -2.81 23.98 7.48
C LEU A 40 -3.10 22.60 6.91
N ASP A 41 -3.47 22.54 5.63
CA ASP A 41 -3.21 21.33 4.84
C ASP A 41 -1.78 20.91 5.17
N SER A 42 -1.56 19.65 5.55
CA SER A 42 -0.21 19.12 5.69
C SER A 42 0.16 18.49 4.35
N PRO A 43 0.66 19.26 3.36
CA PRO A 43 0.97 18.74 2.03
C PRO A 43 2.01 17.63 2.11
N GLU A 44 2.87 17.64 3.13
CA GLU A 44 3.81 16.56 3.40
C GLU A 44 3.09 15.27 3.80
N LEU A 45 2.12 15.32 4.72
CA LEU A 45 1.32 14.16 5.11
C LEU A 45 0.49 13.64 3.93
N SER A 46 -0.20 14.51 3.20
CA SER A 46 -0.96 14.13 2.01
C SER A 46 -0.08 13.51 0.92
N PHE A 47 1.12 14.06 0.70
CA PHE A 47 2.09 13.50 -0.23
C PHE A 47 2.59 12.13 0.22
N ALA A 48 2.90 11.96 1.52
CA ALA A 48 3.32 10.68 2.09
C ALA A 48 2.23 9.61 1.94
N VAL A 49 0.97 9.93 2.27
CA VAL A 49 -0.17 9.02 2.10
C VAL A 49 -0.34 8.62 0.63
N LYS A 50 -0.30 9.59 -0.29
CA LYS A 50 -0.40 9.33 -1.74
C LYS A 50 0.73 8.45 -2.25
N LYS A 51 1.96 8.67 -1.77
CA LYS A 51 3.13 7.84 -2.08
C LYS A 51 2.93 6.40 -1.59
N ASP A 52 2.43 6.22 -0.38
CA ASP A 52 2.21 4.90 0.22
C ASP A 52 1.16 4.11 -0.55
N ILE A 53 0.04 4.76 -0.90
CA ILE A 53 -0.99 4.17 -1.76
C ILE A 53 -0.39 3.73 -3.10
N SER A 54 0.42 4.59 -3.72
CA SER A 54 1.08 4.27 -4.99
C SER A 54 2.00 3.05 -4.87
N GLN A 55 2.73 2.93 -3.75
CA GLN A 55 3.59 1.78 -3.48
C GLN A 55 2.79 0.50 -3.21
N VAL A 56 1.66 0.58 -2.49
CA VAL A 56 0.75 -0.56 -2.29
C VAL A 56 0.25 -1.07 -3.65
N LEU A 57 -0.18 -0.17 -4.54
CA LEU A 57 -0.63 -0.55 -5.89
C LEU A 57 0.48 -1.22 -6.71
N SER A 58 1.73 -0.73 -6.61
CA SER A 58 2.88 -1.37 -7.24
C SER A 58 3.10 -2.80 -6.72
N LEU A 59 3.02 -2.99 -5.40
CA LEU A 59 3.18 -4.31 -4.78
C LEU A 59 2.05 -5.27 -5.16
N CYS A 60 0.81 -4.77 -5.29
CA CYS A 60 -0.30 -5.56 -5.83
C CYS A 60 -0.01 -6.04 -7.26
N ALA A 61 0.56 -5.19 -8.11
CA ALA A 61 0.94 -5.56 -9.48
C ALA A 61 2.10 -6.56 -9.49
N ASP A 62 3.09 -6.41 -8.59
CA ASP A 62 4.17 -7.39 -8.42
C ASP A 62 3.63 -8.75 -7.96
N MET A 63 2.67 -8.76 -7.03
CA MET A 63 2.01 -9.98 -6.55
C MET A 63 1.22 -10.67 -7.68
N ASP A 64 0.47 -9.93 -8.50
CA ASP A 64 -0.23 -10.46 -9.68
C ASP A 64 0.75 -11.00 -10.74
N ARG A 65 1.88 -10.33 -10.96
CA ARG A 65 2.93 -10.81 -11.87
C ARG A 65 3.51 -12.13 -11.39
N LEU A 66 3.85 -12.22 -10.10
CA LEU A 66 4.38 -13.45 -9.51
C LEU A 66 3.34 -14.57 -9.56
N TRP A 67 2.08 -14.27 -9.24
CA TRP A 67 0.96 -15.19 -9.38
C TRP A 67 0.87 -15.80 -10.79
N ARG A 68 0.92 -14.96 -11.82
CA ARG A 68 0.87 -15.38 -13.23
C ARG A 68 2.11 -16.14 -13.68
N SER A 69 3.26 -15.91 -13.03
CA SER A 69 4.50 -16.65 -13.31
C SER A 69 4.46 -18.11 -12.84
N VAL A 70 3.56 -18.46 -11.92
CA VAL A 70 3.36 -19.83 -11.45
C VAL A 70 2.72 -20.68 -12.55
N GLN A 71 3.53 -21.53 -13.20
CA GLN A 71 3.10 -22.38 -14.31
C GLN A 71 2.11 -23.47 -13.88
N ALA A 72 2.25 -24.00 -12.66
CA ALA A 72 1.42 -25.08 -12.15
C ALA A 72 0.04 -24.56 -11.73
N LYS A 73 -1.00 -24.87 -12.52
CA LYS A 73 -2.39 -24.51 -12.21
C LYS A 73 -2.85 -24.89 -10.79
N PRO A 74 -2.54 -26.09 -10.25
CA PRO A 74 -2.92 -26.43 -8.87
C PRO A 74 -2.24 -25.56 -7.81
N GLN A 75 -0.97 -25.20 -8.02
CA GLN A 75 -0.24 -24.31 -7.11
C GLN A 75 -0.74 -22.87 -7.21
N ARG A 76 -1.17 -22.49 -8.40
CA ARG A 76 -1.90 -21.25 -8.61
C ARG A 76 -3.21 -21.34 -7.82
N ASP A 77 -4.18 -22.19 -8.15
CA ASP A 77 -5.53 -22.18 -7.53
C ASP A 77 -5.61 -22.13 -5.97
N LEU A 78 -4.53 -22.46 -5.23
CA LEU A 78 -4.35 -22.16 -3.80
C LEU A 78 -4.46 -20.68 -3.38
N TRP A 79 -4.29 -19.69 -4.27
CA TRP A 79 -4.45 -18.26 -3.91
C TRP A 79 -5.79 -17.64 -4.37
N ARG A 80 -6.77 -18.45 -4.82
CA ARG A 80 -8.17 -17.99 -4.97
C ARG A 80 -8.88 -17.97 -3.62
#